data_AF-A0A936UPF1-F1
#
_entry.id   AF-A0A936UPF1-F1
#
_cell.length_a   1.000
_cell.length_b   1.000
_cell.length_c   1.000
_cell.angle_alpha   90.00
_cell.angle_beta   90.00
_cell.angle_gamma   90.00
#
_symmetry.space_group_name_H-M   'P 1'
#
loop_
_entity.id
_entity.type
_entity.pdbx_description
1 polymer ?
#
loop_
_entity_poly.entity_id
_entity_poly.type
_entity_poly.pdbx_seq_one_letter_code
_entity_poly.pdbx_strand_id
1 'polypeptide(L)'
;METLSASLDAMVGSMPPTIRTIWSVFALLMVIAVLIAVLYERRRYAARNKAGAWLFVRLATLPITAAGAAAVVVPARAVGGLEALAAFYLLAVTAGPLVYFGLHWFAGFLAGLARKDALAIGLTGLLMVLMPVLLASQAQRWVFELARAIDGTGTAIGSNLAPGKKRAPLHQVVEQQRFTLPEIGEVWTERGHAPAGVRVERVELEVRGQYVEVSSASSNYLCKSGEDVHVFWHGAVAPAHWRVHWRDANDQRAYSDWTMTPPAAAAVAFTPEWLPDGFALPVRVPSSMITYAWMRENGREDSRGALDQRPGVSTSSVCVQTLRRPVTAEQPQISGMGVRLWRFDTQQMLYALFRRPVAAVTF
;
A
#
# COMPACT_ATOMS: atom_id res chain seq x y z
N MET A 1 -14.02 -12.73 -13.55
CA MET A 1 -12.91 -12.74 -14.54
C MET A 1 -12.75 -11.37 -15.20
N GLU A 2 -13.83 -10.71 -15.63
CA GLU A 2 -13.78 -9.37 -16.24
C GLU A 2 -13.17 -8.27 -15.36
N THR A 3 -13.38 -8.33 -14.04
CA THR A 3 -12.79 -7.37 -13.09
C THR A 3 -11.28 -7.56 -12.90
N LEU A 4 -10.80 -8.81 -12.99
CA LEU A 4 -9.37 -9.13 -12.90
C LEU A 4 -8.64 -8.70 -14.17
N SER A 5 -9.21 -8.96 -15.36
CA SER A 5 -8.62 -8.52 -16.63
C SER A 5 -8.58 -6.99 -16.73
N ALA A 6 -9.66 -6.30 -16.38
CA ALA A 6 -9.69 -4.82 -16.38
C ALA A 6 -8.66 -4.22 -15.40
N SER A 7 -8.46 -4.85 -14.23
CA SER A 7 -7.43 -4.40 -13.27
C SER A 7 -6.00 -4.64 -13.76
N LEU A 8 -5.74 -5.77 -14.42
CA LEU A 8 -4.45 -6.10 -15.02
C LEU A 8 -4.14 -5.19 -16.21
N ASP A 9 -5.12 -4.93 -17.07
CA ASP A 9 -4.97 -4.03 -18.21
C ASP A 9 -4.76 -2.57 -17.77
N ALA A 10 -5.44 -2.13 -16.71
CA ALA A 10 -5.21 -0.81 -16.12
C ALA A 10 -3.80 -0.71 -15.51
N MET A 11 -3.34 -1.75 -14.79
CA MET A 11 -2.04 -1.78 -14.12
C MET A 11 -0.86 -1.91 -15.11
N VAL A 12 -1.01 -2.75 -16.13
CA VAL A 12 0.00 -2.91 -17.21
C VAL A 12 -0.02 -1.70 -18.13
N GLY A 13 -1.20 -1.17 -18.44
CA GLY A 13 -1.42 0.02 -19.27
C GLY A 13 -0.79 1.29 -18.70
N SER A 14 -0.77 1.42 -17.37
CA SER A 14 -0.14 2.56 -16.68
C SER A 14 1.38 2.50 -16.60
N MET A 15 2.01 1.34 -16.84
CA MET A 15 3.48 1.23 -16.77
C MET A 15 4.17 1.84 -18.01
N PRO A 16 5.29 2.55 -17.82
CA PRO A 16 6.16 2.98 -18.90
C PRO A 16 6.53 1.82 -19.84
N PRO A 17 6.61 2.04 -21.17
CA PRO A 17 6.88 0.97 -22.14
C PRO A 17 8.18 0.21 -21.86
N THR A 18 9.21 0.91 -21.39
CA THR A 18 10.52 0.35 -21.02
C THR A 18 10.39 -0.60 -19.83
N ILE A 19 9.72 -0.18 -18.76
CA ILE A 19 9.47 -0.99 -17.56
C ILE A 19 8.61 -2.22 -17.91
N ARG A 20 7.57 -2.03 -18.73
CA ARG A 20 6.73 -3.12 -19.23
C ARG A 20 7.55 -4.15 -20.02
N THR A 21 8.49 -3.68 -20.84
CA THR A 21 9.38 -4.55 -21.62
C THR A 21 10.31 -5.35 -20.72
N ILE A 22 10.92 -4.70 -19.71
CA ILE A 22 11.79 -5.36 -18.74
C ILE A 22 11.03 -6.48 -18.01
N TRP A 23 9.84 -6.19 -17.49
CA TRP A 23 9.04 -7.19 -16.79
C TRP A 23 8.51 -8.29 -17.71
N SER A 24 8.16 -7.97 -18.94
CA SER A 24 7.76 -8.96 -19.95
C SER A 24 8.90 -9.93 -20.27
N VAL A 25 10.12 -9.41 -20.50
CA VAL A 25 11.31 -10.23 -20.74
C VAL A 25 11.65 -11.06 -19.51
N PHE A 26 11.61 -10.47 -18.32
CA PHE A 26 11.83 -11.20 -17.06
C PHE A 26 10.83 -12.36 -16.90
N ALA A 27 9.53 -12.10 -17.10
CA ALA A 27 8.49 -13.11 -17.00
C ALA A 27 8.71 -14.23 -18.03
N LEU A 28 9.03 -13.88 -19.28
CA LEU A 28 9.35 -14.85 -20.33
C LEU A 28 10.55 -15.73 -19.95
N LEU A 29 11.63 -15.14 -19.45
CA LEU A 29 12.82 -15.87 -19.00
C LEU A 29 12.49 -16.82 -17.84
N MET A 30 11.65 -16.40 -16.89
CA MET A 30 11.20 -17.27 -15.80
C MET A 30 10.37 -18.45 -16.30
N VAL A 31 9.45 -18.24 -17.26
CA VAL A 31 8.67 -19.33 -17.88
C VAL A 31 9.60 -20.31 -18.60
N ILE A 32 10.58 -19.81 -19.36
CA ILE A 32 11.57 -20.65 -20.04
C ILE A 32 12.38 -21.46 -19.02
N ALA A 33 12.86 -20.84 -17.94
CA ALA A 33 13.62 -21.52 -16.90
C ALA A 33 12.81 -22.63 -16.22
N VAL A 34 11.54 -22.37 -15.89
CA VAL A 34 10.61 -23.38 -15.34
C VAL A 34 10.42 -24.53 -16.34
N LEU A 35 10.19 -24.23 -17.62
CA LEU A 35 10.01 -25.25 -18.66
C LEU A 35 11.26 -26.12 -18.82
N ILE A 36 12.45 -25.52 -18.85
CA ILE A 36 13.72 -26.25 -18.88
C ILE A 36 13.85 -27.16 -17.65
N ALA A 37 13.54 -26.65 -16.46
CA ALA A 37 13.62 -27.44 -15.23
C ALA A 37 12.65 -28.63 -15.23
N VAL A 38 11.41 -28.45 -15.69
CA VAL A 38 10.43 -29.54 -15.86
C VAL A 38 10.90 -30.58 -16.87
N LEU A 39 11.44 -30.14 -18.01
CA LEU A 39 11.97 -31.06 -19.04
C LEU A 39 13.18 -31.84 -18.54
N TYR A 40 14.09 -31.19 -17.80
CA TYR A 40 15.23 -31.84 -17.17
C TYR A 40 14.79 -32.88 -16.14
N GLU A 41 13.83 -32.53 -15.28
CA GLU A 41 13.26 -33.43 -14.29
C GLU A 41 12.62 -34.66 -14.96
N ARG A 42 11.81 -34.44 -16.01
CA ARG A 42 11.20 -35.52 -16.82
C ARG A 42 12.26 -36.45 -17.39
N ARG A 43 13.31 -35.91 -18.01
CA ARG A 43 14.41 -36.70 -18.60
C ARG A 43 15.12 -37.56 -17.56
N ARG A 44 15.40 -36.99 -16.38
CA ARG A 44 16.04 -37.70 -15.26
C ARG A 44 15.21 -38.90 -14.77
N TYR A 45 13.88 -38.74 -14.65
CA TYR A 45 13.00 -39.85 -14.23
C TYR A 45 12.73 -40.85 -15.34
N ALA A 46 12.67 -40.41 -16.60
CA ALA A 46 12.55 -41.29 -17.75
C ALA A 46 13.77 -42.22 -17.89
N ALA A 47 14.98 -41.71 -17.67
CA ALA A 47 16.21 -42.52 -17.68
C ALA A 47 16.22 -43.63 -16.61
N ARG A 48 15.31 -43.58 -15.62
CA ARG A 48 15.15 -44.58 -14.57
C ARG A 48 13.87 -45.42 -14.72
N ASN A 49 13.21 -45.36 -15.89
CA ASN A 49 11.91 -45.99 -16.16
C ASN A 49 10.79 -45.55 -15.18
N LYS A 50 10.88 -44.31 -14.67
CA LYS A 50 9.93 -43.73 -13.68
C LYS A 50 9.16 -42.52 -14.22
N ALA A 51 9.07 -42.36 -15.54
CA ALA A 51 8.40 -41.20 -16.15
C ALA A 51 6.91 -41.10 -15.80
N GLY A 52 6.18 -42.22 -15.80
CA GLY A 52 4.75 -42.23 -15.44
C GLY A 52 4.52 -41.87 -13.98
N ALA A 53 5.32 -42.42 -13.07
CA ALA A 53 5.27 -42.10 -11.65
C ALA A 53 5.60 -40.63 -11.37
N TRP A 54 6.61 -40.08 -12.06
CA TRP A 54 6.92 -38.65 -12.02
C TRP A 54 5.75 -37.78 -12.48
N LEU A 55 5.14 -38.11 -13.63
CA LEU A 55 4.03 -37.34 -14.19
C LEU A 55 2.83 -37.33 -13.23
N PHE A 56 2.51 -38.49 -12.63
CA PHE A 56 1.46 -38.61 -11.64
C PHE A 56 1.67 -37.66 -10.46
N VAL A 57 2.86 -37.70 -9.84
CA VAL A 57 3.15 -36.82 -8.69
C VAL A 57 3.13 -35.35 -9.10
N ARG A 58 3.61 -35.02 -10.31
CA ARG A 58 3.61 -33.62 -10.81
C ARG A 58 2.20 -33.08 -11.05
N LEU A 59 1.30 -33.90 -11.57
CA LEU A 59 -0.11 -33.54 -11.71
C LEU A 59 -0.78 -33.42 -10.33
N ALA A 60 -0.42 -34.29 -9.39
CA ALA A 60 -0.88 -34.22 -8.01
C ALA A 60 -0.37 -32.96 -7.27
N THR A 61 0.73 -32.34 -7.69
CA THR A 61 1.23 -31.09 -7.09
C THR A 61 0.16 -29.98 -7.09
N LEU A 62 -0.72 -29.90 -8.09
CA LEU A 62 -1.78 -28.89 -8.14
C LEU A 62 -2.77 -29.00 -6.97
N PRO A 63 -3.50 -30.12 -6.78
CA PRO A 63 -4.39 -30.27 -5.63
C PRO A 63 -3.64 -30.28 -4.29
N ILE A 64 -2.39 -30.78 -4.24
CA ILE A 64 -1.57 -30.72 -3.03
C ILE A 64 -1.25 -29.27 -2.63
N THR A 65 -0.92 -28.42 -3.59
CA THR A 65 -0.67 -27.00 -3.36
C THR A 65 -1.93 -26.31 -2.84
N ALA A 66 -3.10 -26.61 -3.42
CA ALA A 66 -4.38 -26.08 -2.96
C ALA A 66 -4.68 -26.51 -1.52
N ALA A 67 -4.45 -27.79 -1.18
CA ALA A 67 -4.63 -28.30 0.17
C ALA A 67 -3.66 -27.65 1.19
N GLY A 68 -2.39 -27.50 0.81
CA GLY A 68 -1.39 -26.81 1.65
C GLY A 68 -1.76 -25.34 1.89
N ALA A 69 -2.23 -24.63 0.87
CA ALA A 69 -2.70 -23.26 1.02
C ALA A 69 -3.97 -23.18 1.90
N ALA A 70 -4.92 -24.10 1.72
CA ALA A 70 -6.14 -24.15 2.53
C ALA A 70 -5.84 -24.41 4.01
N ALA A 71 -4.88 -25.30 4.31
CA ALA A 71 -4.44 -25.60 5.68
C ALA A 71 -3.87 -24.39 6.42
N VAL A 72 -3.40 -23.36 5.69
CA VAL A 72 -2.90 -22.10 6.26
C VAL A 72 -3.98 -21.03 6.28
N VAL A 73 -4.62 -20.79 5.14
CA VAL A 73 -5.51 -19.64 4.93
C VAL A 73 -6.85 -19.81 5.66
N VAL A 74 -7.44 -21.01 5.67
CA VAL A 74 -8.75 -21.23 6.28
C VAL A 74 -8.70 -21.01 7.79
N PRO A 75 -7.74 -21.58 8.55
CA PRO A 75 -7.67 -21.34 9.98
C PRO A 75 -7.22 -19.91 10.32
N ALA A 76 -6.30 -19.32 9.56
CA ALA A 76 -5.87 -17.94 9.80
C ALA A 76 -7.01 -16.92 9.67
N ARG A 77 -7.97 -17.17 8.76
CA ARG A 77 -9.17 -16.32 8.60
C ARG A 77 -10.18 -16.43 9.74
N ALA A 78 -10.08 -17.47 10.57
CA ALA A 78 -10.92 -17.59 11.76
C ALA A 78 -10.43 -16.69 12.92
N VAL A 79 -9.23 -16.11 12.79
CA VAL A 79 -8.63 -15.19 13.78
C VAL A 79 -8.74 -13.76 13.26
N GLY A 80 -9.07 -12.82 14.15
CA GLY A 80 -9.21 -11.39 13.82
C GLY A 80 -8.01 -10.54 14.27
N GLY A 81 -7.86 -9.36 13.69
CA GLY A 81 -6.86 -8.37 14.12
C GLY A 81 -5.40 -8.76 13.82
N LEU A 82 -4.46 -8.24 14.60
CA LEU A 82 -3.02 -8.50 14.44
C LEU A 82 -2.65 -9.97 14.70
N GLU A 83 -3.45 -10.67 15.51
CA GLU A 83 -3.27 -12.10 15.80
C GLU A 83 -3.48 -12.98 14.56
N ALA A 84 -4.31 -12.53 13.61
CA ALA A 84 -4.52 -13.24 12.34
C ALA A 84 -3.23 -13.39 11.55
N LEU A 85 -2.38 -12.37 11.57
CA LEU A 85 -1.09 -12.39 10.90
C LEU A 85 -0.11 -13.34 11.59
N ALA A 86 -0.07 -13.33 12.93
CA ALA A 86 0.75 -14.26 13.70
C ALA A 86 0.33 -15.73 13.46
N ALA A 87 -0.98 -15.99 13.50
CA ALA A 87 -1.54 -17.31 13.20
C ALA A 87 -1.20 -17.76 11.77
N PHE A 88 -1.33 -16.85 10.79
CA PHE A 88 -0.95 -17.11 9.40
C PHE A 88 0.52 -17.54 9.29
N TYR A 89 1.46 -16.79 9.89
CA TYR A 89 2.89 -17.12 9.83
C TYR A 89 3.20 -18.45 10.52
N LEU A 90 2.63 -18.69 11.70
CA LEU A 90 2.82 -19.94 12.42
C LEU A 90 2.38 -21.14 11.55
N LEU A 91 1.17 -21.07 10.98
CA LEU A 91 0.64 -22.11 10.11
C LEU A 91 1.45 -22.27 8.81
N ALA A 92 1.91 -21.17 8.23
CA ALA A 92 2.72 -21.18 7.01
C ALA A 92 4.09 -21.87 7.20
N VAL A 93 4.65 -21.85 8.41
CA VAL A 93 5.94 -22.51 8.72
C VAL A 93 5.74 -23.93 9.26
N THR A 94 4.55 -24.26 9.79
CA THR A 94 4.27 -25.56 10.40
C THR A 94 3.30 -26.41 9.55
N ALA A 95 2.00 -26.11 9.60
CA ALA A 95 0.94 -26.87 8.97
C ALA A 95 1.08 -26.93 7.44
N GLY A 96 1.40 -25.80 6.80
CA GLY A 96 1.58 -25.72 5.33
C GLY A 96 2.63 -26.71 4.81
N PRO A 97 3.88 -26.64 5.30
CA PRO A 97 4.95 -27.58 4.91
C PRO A 97 4.61 -29.03 5.25
N LEU A 98 4.03 -29.30 6.42
CA LEU A 98 3.63 -30.66 6.81
C LEU A 98 2.62 -31.27 5.83
N VAL A 99 1.57 -30.53 5.49
CA VAL A 99 0.55 -30.97 4.52
C VAL A 99 1.16 -31.09 3.13
N TYR A 100 1.90 -30.08 2.67
CA TYR A 100 2.48 -30.04 1.33
C TYR A 100 3.47 -31.20 1.09
N PHE A 101 4.48 -31.36 1.95
CA PHE A 101 5.48 -32.43 1.78
C PHE A 101 4.94 -33.80 2.17
N GLY A 102 4.05 -33.88 3.15
CA GLY A 102 3.37 -35.13 3.54
C GLY A 102 2.55 -35.71 2.39
N LEU A 103 1.76 -34.88 1.71
CA LEU A 103 0.97 -35.32 0.55
C LEU A 103 1.84 -35.64 -0.67
N HIS A 104 2.94 -34.90 -0.90
CA HIS A 104 3.89 -35.28 -1.97
C HIS A 104 4.53 -36.64 -1.70
N TRP A 105 4.92 -36.92 -0.46
CA TRP A 105 5.42 -38.23 -0.09
C TRP A 105 4.36 -39.32 -0.31
N PHE A 106 3.12 -39.10 0.13
CA PHE A 106 2.03 -40.05 -0.06
C PHE A 106 1.73 -40.32 -1.55
N ALA A 107 1.65 -39.28 -2.38
CA ALA A 107 1.46 -39.40 -3.82
C ALA A 107 2.63 -40.18 -4.48
N GLY A 108 3.86 -39.92 -4.05
CA GLY A 108 5.03 -40.67 -4.50
C GLY A 108 5.01 -42.14 -4.09
N PHE A 109 4.57 -42.44 -2.87
CA PHE A 109 4.39 -43.81 -2.40
C PHE A 109 3.37 -44.58 -3.27
N LEU A 110 2.21 -43.99 -3.55
CA LEU A 110 1.20 -44.58 -4.45
C LEU A 110 1.74 -44.82 -5.87
N ALA A 111 2.66 -43.97 -6.32
CA ALA A 111 3.30 -44.07 -7.63
C ALA A 111 4.56 -44.98 -7.66
N GLY A 112 4.95 -45.60 -6.55
CA GLY A 112 6.15 -46.45 -6.45
C GLY A 112 7.48 -45.67 -6.48
N LEU A 113 7.46 -44.37 -6.14
CA LEU A 113 8.67 -43.56 -5.98
C LEU A 113 9.27 -43.71 -4.58
N ALA A 114 10.60 -43.59 -4.50
CA ALA A 114 11.26 -43.48 -3.21
C ALA A 114 10.88 -42.15 -2.53
N ARG A 115 10.81 -42.14 -1.20
CA ARG A 115 10.48 -40.92 -0.42
C ARG A 115 11.31 -39.70 -0.83
N LYS A 116 12.62 -39.89 -1.03
CA LYS A 116 13.53 -38.82 -1.47
C LYS A 116 13.17 -38.24 -2.84
N ASP A 117 12.70 -39.08 -3.77
CA ASP A 117 12.35 -38.67 -5.13
C ASP A 117 11.03 -37.87 -5.10
N ALA A 118 10.05 -38.34 -4.33
CA ALA A 118 8.76 -37.67 -4.15
C ALA A 118 8.91 -36.28 -3.48
N LEU A 119 9.72 -36.20 -2.42
CA LEU A 119 10.03 -34.94 -1.75
C LEU A 119 10.85 -34.00 -2.66
N ALA A 120 11.75 -34.53 -3.48
CA ALA A 120 12.49 -33.73 -4.46
C ALA A 120 11.54 -33.10 -5.50
N ILE A 121 10.55 -33.83 -6.01
CA ILE A 121 9.52 -33.29 -6.91
C ILE A 121 8.73 -32.17 -6.21
N GLY A 122 8.34 -32.38 -4.95
CA GLY A 122 7.65 -31.35 -4.16
C GLY A 122 8.50 -30.09 -3.97
N LEU A 123 9.79 -30.25 -3.67
CA LEU A 123 10.73 -29.14 -3.49
C LEU A 123 10.96 -28.38 -4.80
N THR A 124 11.17 -29.08 -5.92
CA THR A 124 11.34 -28.41 -7.22
C THR A 124 10.07 -27.70 -7.65
N GLY A 125 8.89 -28.29 -7.39
CA GLY A 125 7.60 -27.62 -7.59
C GLY A 125 7.47 -26.32 -6.81
N LEU A 126 7.83 -26.35 -5.52
CA LEU A 126 7.80 -25.16 -4.68
C LEU A 126 8.78 -24.08 -5.17
N LEU A 127 10.01 -24.47 -5.53
CA LEU A 127 11.02 -23.55 -6.06
C LEU A 127 10.59 -22.90 -7.38
N MET A 128 9.89 -23.62 -8.25
CA MET A 128 9.38 -23.06 -9.51
C MET A 128 8.35 -21.95 -9.30
N VAL A 129 7.68 -21.91 -8.15
CA VAL A 129 6.73 -20.85 -7.78
C VAL A 129 7.44 -19.73 -7.00
N LEU A 130 8.27 -20.09 -6.01
CA LEU A 130 8.90 -19.10 -5.13
C LEU A 130 10.02 -18.32 -5.82
N MET A 131 10.85 -18.97 -6.65
CA MET A 131 12.01 -18.31 -7.25
C MET A 131 11.64 -17.12 -8.14
N PRO A 132 10.62 -17.20 -9.03
CA PRO A 132 10.21 -16.03 -9.81
C PRO A 132 9.82 -14.83 -8.92
N VAL A 133 9.11 -15.08 -7.82
CA VAL A 133 8.68 -14.03 -6.89
C VAL A 133 9.88 -13.42 -6.15
N LEU A 134 10.76 -14.27 -5.63
CA LEU A 134 11.97 -13.82 -4.93
C LEU A 134 12.90 -13.04 -5.87
N LEU A 135 13.15 -13.54 -7.07
CA LEU A 135 13.98 -12.85 -8.06
C LEU A 135 13.33 -11.55 -8.53
N ALA A 136 12.01 -11.51 -8.71
CA ALA A 136 11.30 -10.28 -9.03
C ALA A 136 11.47 -9.24 -7.91
N SER A 137 11.30 -9.65 -6.64
CA SER A 137 11.47 -8.74 -5.50
C SER A 137 12.88 -8.14 -5.41
N GLN A 138 13.91 -8.94 -5.74
CA GLN A 138 15.30 -8.46 -5.75
C GLN A 138 15.61 -7.59 -6.97
N ALA A 139 15.08 -7.98 -8.14
CA ALA A 139 15.22 -7.20 -9.37
C ALA A 139 14.50 -5.86 -9.27
N GLN A 140 13.43 -5.77 -8.47
CA GLN A 140 12.60 -4.57 -8.34
C GLN A 140 13.45 -3.33 -8.08
N ARG A 141 14.39 -3.38 -7.13
CA ARG A 141 15.29 -2.24 -6.79
C ARG A 141 16.14 -1.79 -7.99
N TRP A 142 16.70 -2.73 -8.74
CA TRP A 142 17.53 -2.42 -9.90
C TRP A 142 16.71 -1.88 -11.07
N VAL A 143 15.53 -2.44 -11.30
CA VAL A 143 14.58 -1.91 -12.29
C VAL A 143 14.17 -0.49 -11.89
N PHE A 144 13.98 -0.21 -10.60
CA PHE A 144 13.73 1.14 -10.09
C PHE A 144 14.89 2.11 -10.34
N GLU A 145 16.14 1.66 -10.17
CA GLU A 145 17.33 2.48 -10.42
C GLU A 145 17.55 2.73 -11.92
N LEU A 146 17.40 1.70 -12.75
CA LEU A 146 17.57 1.79 -14.19
C LEU A 146 16.51 2.67 -14.85
N ALA A 147 15.25 2.53 -14.44
CA ALA A 147 14.18 3.40 -14.95
C ALA A 147 14.44 4.87 -14.60
N ARG A 148 14.91 5.16 -13.38
CA ARG A 148 15.31 6.53 -12.99
C ARG A 148 16.47 7.08 -13.83
N ALA A 149 17.43 6.24 -14.16
CA ALA A 149 18.58 6.64 -14.99
C ALA A 149 18.17 6.92 -16.44
N ILE A 150 17.29 6.09 -17.02
CA ILE A 150 16.76 6.25 -18.37
C ILE A 150 15.89 7.50 -18.49
N ASP A 151 15.09 7.81 -17.47
CA ASP A 151 14.23 9.00 -17.47
C ASP A 151 15.01 10.31 -17.26
N GLY A 152 16.31 10.25 -16.94
CA GLY A 152 17.25 11.39 -16.95
C GLY A 152 16.89 12.59 -16.05
N THR A 153 15.85 12.49 -15.23
CA THR A 153 15.13 13.66 -14.68
C THR A 153 14.87 13.58 -13.17
N GLY A 154 15.26 12.50 -12.50
CA GLY A 154 15.02 12.33 -11.06
C GLY A 154 13.54 12.27 -10.68
N THR A 155 12.67 11.85 -11.61
CA THR A 155 11.23 11.69 -11.40
C THR A 155 10.90 10.34 -10.77
N ALA A 156 9.85 10.30 -9.95
CA ALA A 156 9.34 9.04 -9.37
C ALA A 156 8.69 8.16 -10.44
N ILE A 157 8.83 6.83 -10.32
CA ILE A 157 8.27 5.85 -11.27
C ILE A 157 6.75 5.87 -11.24
N GLY A 158 6.14 6.01 -12.42
CA GLY A 158 4.68 5.97 -12.62
C GLY A 158 4.16 7.10 -13.50
N SER A 159 4.94 8.17 -13.67
CA SER A 159 4.57 9.22 -14.62
C SER A 159 4.99 8.83 -16.04
N ASN A 160 4.03 8.39 -16.86
CA ASN A 160 4.16 8.42 -18.33
C ASN A 160 4.23 9.85 -18.89
N LEU A 161 4.64 10.82 -18.08
CA LEU A 161 4.58 12.23 -18.39
C LEU A 161 6.01 12.77 -18.47
N ALA A 162 6.42 13.17 -19.69
CA ALA A 162 7.60 14.00 -19.88
C ALA A 162 7.54 15.17 -18.88
N PRO A 163 8.63 15.46 -18.16
CA PRO A 163 8.63 16.53 -17.18
C PRO A 163 8.26 17.83 -17.88
N GLY A 164 7.23 18.49 -17.37
CA GLY A 164 6.86 19.81 -17.85
C GLY A 164 8.02 20.81 -17.70
N LYS A 165 7.88 22.02 -18.24
CA LYS A 165 8.89 23.06 -18.01
C LYS A 165 8.83 23.54 -16.56
N LYS A 166 9.97 23.73 -15.91
CA LYS A 166 10.02 24.38 -14.59
C LYS A 166 9.46 25.80 -14.73
N ARG A 167 8.51 26.14 -13.88
CA ARG A 167 7.91 27.49 -13.76
C ARG A 167 8.00 27.95 -12.30
N ALA A 168 7.69 29.22 -12.06
CA ALA A 168 7.59 29.78 -10.73
C ALA A 168 6.54 29.02 -9.88
N PRO A 169 6.62 29.08 -8.53
CA PRO A 169 5.64 28.49 -7.63
C PRO A 169 4.21 28.84 -8.04
N LEU A 170 3.41 27.82 -8.34
CA LEU A 170 2.05 28.00 -8.81
C LEU A 170 1.08 28.23 -7.65
N HIS A 171 1.16 27.39 -6.63
CA HIS A 171 0.29 27.44 -5.48
C HIS A 171 0.73 28.58 -4.57
N GLN A 172 -0.21 29.46 -4.25
CA GLN A 172 0.00 30.50 -3.26
C GLN A 172 -0.40 29.97 -1.89
N VAL A 173 0.49 30.10 -0.92
CA VAL A 173 0.19 29.72 0.46
C VAL A 173 -0.76 30.76 1.04
N VAL A 174 -2.01 30.35 1.26
CA VAL A 174 -3.09 31.23 1.76
C VAL A 174 -3.34 31.08 3.26
N GLU A 175 -2.92 29.94 3.83
CA GLU A 175 -3.12 29.65 5.24
C GLU A 175 -1.97 28.79 5.76
N GLN A 176 -1.43 29.18 6.91
CA GLN A 176 -0.44 28.42 7.66
C GLN A 176 -0.83 28.46 9.14
N GLN A 177 -0.89 27.29 9.76
CA GLN A 177 -1.19 27.16 11.18
C GLN A 177 -0.28 26.15 11.84
N ARG A 178 -0.08 26.32 13.15
CA ARG A 178 0.72 25.45 13.99
C ARG A 178 -0.16 24.85 15.06
N PHE A 179 -0.17 23.53 15.15
CA PHE A 179 -0.97 22.81 16.11
C PHE A 179 -0.11 21.96 17.05
N THR A 180 -0.59 21.74 18.26
CA THR A 180 -0.08 20.70 19.17
C THR A 180 -1.10 19.57 19.25
N LEU A 181 -0.65 18.35 18.97
CA LEU A 181 -1.42 17.12 19.10
C LEU A 181 -0.93 16.32 20.32
N PRO A 182 -1.82 15.63 21.05
CA PRO A 182 -1.42 14.65 22.07
C PRO A 182 -0.49 13.60 21.47
N GLU A 183 0.58 13.23 22.19
CA GLU A 183 1.57 12.18 21.84
C GLU A 183 2.40 12.40 20.56
N ILE A 184 1.87 13.09 19.54
CA ILE A 184 2.59 13.48 18.32
C ILE A 184 3.43 14.75 18.58
N GLY A 185 2.91 15.71 19.34
CA GLY A 185 3.55 17.00 19.55
C GLY A 185 3.18 18.03 18.48
N GLU A 186 4.13 18.89 18.10
CA GLU A 186 3.88 20.00 17.19
C GLU A 186 3.77 19.56 15.73
N VAL A 187 2.76 20.07 15.02
CA VAL A 187 2.56 19.90 13.58
C VAL A 187 2.31 21.23 12.91
N TRP A 188 2.72 21.34 11.65
CA TRP A 188 2.50 22.49 10.80
C TRP A 188 1.53 22.11 9.70
N THR A 189 0.58 23.00 9.44
CA THR A 189 -0.38 22.83 8.36
C THR A 189 -0.31 23.98 7.41
N GLU A 190 -0.36 23.68 6.11
CA GLU A 190 -0.28 24.66 5.04
C GLU A 190 -1.37 24.39 4.02
N ARG A 191 -2.06 25.44 3.56
CA ARG A 191 -2.96 25.39 2.42
C ARG A 191 -2.35 26.18 1.26
N GLY A 192 -1.98 25.45 0.21
CA GLY A 192 -1.65 26.01 -1.09
C GLY A 192 -2.91 26.10 -1.95
N HIS A 193 -3.28 27.31 -2.36
CA HIS A 193 -4.39 27.54 -3.28
C HIS A 193 -3.94 27.46 -4.74
N ALA A 194 -4.65 26.69 -5.56
CA ALA A 194 -4.39 26.62 -7.00
C ALA A 194 -5.12 27.73 -7.76
N PRO A 195 -4.45 28.45 -8.69
CA PRO A 195 -5.12 29.36 -9.61
C PRO A 195 -6.17 28.66 -10.48
N ALA A 196 -7.16 29.40 -10.97
CA ALA A 196 -8.17 28.87 -11.88
C ALA A 196 -7.56 28.34 -13.19
N GLY A 197 -8.13 27.25 -13.72
CA GLY A 197 -7.67 26.61 -14.96
C GLY A 197 -6.41 25.75 -14.81
N VAL A 198 -5.87 25.63 -13.59
CA VAL A 198 -4.80 24.69 -13.27
C VAL A 198 -5.38 23.32 -12.96
N ARG A 199 -4.67 22.27 -13.37
CA ARG A 199 -4.93 20.90 -12.90
C ARG A 199 -3.65 20.29 -12.34
N VAL A 200 -3.65 19.92 -11.06
CA VAL A 200 -2.54 19.25 -10.40
C VAL A 200 -2.54 17.77 -10.76
N GLU A 201 -1.47 17.31 -11.40
CA GLU A 201 -1.30 15.92 -11.80
C GLU A 201 -0.70 15.07 -10.68
N ARG A 202 0.37 15.58 -10.04
CA ARG A 202 1.02 14.90 -8.91
C ARG A 202 1.78 15.89 -8.03
N VAL A 203 2.10 15.44 -6.82
CA VAL A 203 2.95 16.15 -5.88
C VAL A 203 4.03 15.20 -5.38
N GLU A 204 5.28 15.66 -5.39
CA GLU A 204 6.45 14.92 -4.93
C GLU A 204 7.09 15.62 -3.73
N LEU A 205 7.66 14.83 -2.83
CA LEU A 205 8.43 15.26 -1.65
C LEU A 205 9.89 14.92 -1.87
N GLU A 206 10.79 15.85 -1.60
CA GLU A 206 12.22 15.57 -1.54
C GLU A 206 12.58 14.84 -0.25
N VAL A 207 13.05 13.61 -0.38
CA VAL A 207 13.56 12.77 0.70
C VAL A 207 14.99 12.36 0.36
N ARG A 208 15.97 12.83 1.15
CA ARG A 208 17.40 12.51 0.97
C ARG A 208 17.91 12.82 -0.45
N GLY A 209 17.52 13.97 -1.00
CA GLY A 209 17.91 14.41 -2.35
C GLY A 209 17.14 13.75 -3.50
N GLN A 210 16.07 12.99 -3.21
CA GLN A 210 15.25 12.32 -4.21
C GLN A 210 13.79 12.74 -4.09
N TYR A 211 13.15 13.06 -5.21
CA TYR A 211 11.71 13.36 -5.25
C TYR A 211 10.91 12.06 -5.30
N VAL A 212 10.02 11.90 -4.33
CA VAL A 212 9.13 10.73 -4.18
C VAL A 212 7.69 11.20 -4.30
N GLU A 213 6.88 10.55 -5.13
CA GLU A 213 5.47 10.88 -5.25
C GLU A 213 4.71 10.62 -3.94
N VAL A 214 3.98 11.63 -3.47
CA VAL A 214 3.21 11.59 -2.22
C VAL A 214 1.77 12.09 -2.42
N SER A 215 1.28 12.22 -3.64
CA SER A 215 -0.12 12.60 -3.92
C SER A 215 -1.07 11.41 -4.05
N SER A 216 -0.59 10.19 -3.84
CA SER A 216 -1.41 8.98 -3.94
C SER A 216 -2.37 8.83 -2.75
N ALA A 217 -3.41 8.00 -2.89
CA ALA A 217 -4.42 7.76 -1.86
C ALA A 217 -3.88 7.37 -0.46
N SER A 218 -2.66 6.86 -0.38
CA SER A 218 -1.99 6.47 0.86
C SER A 218 -1.05 7.53 1.45
N SER A 219 -1.07 8.77 0.94
CA SER A 219 -0.19 9.85 1.41
C SER A 219 -0.38 10.14 2.89
N ASN A 220 0.70 10.19 3.67
CA ASN A 220 0.65 10.56 5.11
C ASN A 220 1.14 11.99 5.37
N TYR A 221 1.20 12.84 4.35
CA TYR A 221 1.75 14.19 4.48
C TYR A 221 0.90 15.26 3.83
N LEU A 222 0.18 14.92 2.76
CA LEU A 222 -0.66 15.88 2.06
C LEU A 222 -1.91 15.26 1.49
N CYS A 223 -2.90 16.11 1.27
CA CYS A 223 -4.12 15.76 0.59
C CYS A 223 -4.55 16.86 -0.36
N LYS A 224 -5.35 16.49 -1.35
CA LYS A 224 -5.99 17.39 -2.30
C LYS A 224 -7.46 17.57 -1.96
N SER A 225 -7.95 18.79 -2.20
CA SER A 225 -9.37 19.09 -2.26
C SER A 225 -9.64 19.96 -3.49
N GLY A 226 -10.10 19.33 -4.57
CA GLY A 226 -10.00 19.94 -5.89
C GLY A 226 -8.52 20.00 -6.30
N GLU A 227 -8.06 21.20 -6.64
CA GLU A 227 -6.66 21.46 -7.03
C GLU A 227 -5.82 22.14 -5.94
N ASP A 228 -6.47 22.51 -4.82
CA ASP A 228 -5.79 22.97 -3.61
C ASP A 228 -5.03 21.81 -2.96
N VAL A 229 -3.83 22.11 -2.47
CA VAL A 229 -2.96 21.18 -1.75
C VAL A 229 -2.97 21.56 -0.27
N HIS A 230 -3.26 20.59 0.58
CA HIS A 230 -3.25 20.72 2.03
C HIS A 230 -2.14 19.84 2.59
N VAL A 231 -1.20 20.45 3.31
CA VAL A 231 -0.08 19.75 3.92
C VAL A 231 -0.30 19.63 5.42
N PHE A 232 0.06 18.48 5.98
CA PHE A 232 0.07 18.19 7.41
C PHE A 232 1.44 17.59 7.76
N TRP A 233 2.32 18.41 8.33
CA TRP A 233 3.74 18.13 8.52
C TRP A 233 4.11 18.09 9.99
N HIS A 234 5.05 17.23 10.37
CA HIS A 234 5.51 17.17 11.76
C HIS A 234 6.59 18.22 12.03
N GLY A 235 6.41 19.07 13.04
CA GLY A 235 7.24 20.26 13.28
C GLY A 235 8.69 19.97 13.69
N ALA A 236 8.97 18.77 14.21
CA ALA A 236 10.35 18.33 14.50
C ALA A 236 11.12 17.83 13.26
N VAL A 237 10.48 17.73 12.10
CA VAL A 237 11.12 17.32 10.85
C VAL A 237 11.51 18.58 10.07
N ALA A 238 12.69 18.57 9.46
CA ALA A 238 13.15 19.69 8.62
C ALA A 238 12.06 20.11 7.61
N PRO A 239 11.93 21.40 7.29
CA PRO A 239 10.92 21.86 6.35
C PRO A 239 11.00 21.11 5.02
N ALA A 240 9.85 20.66 4.56
CA ALA A 240 9.77 19.86 3.35
C ALA A 240 10.03 20.71 2.10
N HIS A 241 10.81 20.13 1.17
CA HIS A 241 10.92 20.61 -0.21
C HIS A 241 10.00 19.77 -1.08
N TRP A 242 9.16 20.43 -1.84
CA TRP A 242 8.13 19.79 -2.61
C TRP A 242 8.19 20.19 -4.08
N ARG A 243 7.62 19.35 -4.94
CA ARG A 243 7.43 19.61 -6.36
C ARG A 243 6.01 19.28 -6.78
N VAL A 244 5.29 20.28 -7.29
CA VAL A 244 3.97 20.07 -7.92
C VAL A 244 4.16 19.95 -9.43
N HIS A 245 3.58 18.91 -10.02
CA HIS A 245 3.41 18.81 -11.48
C HIS A 245 1.96 19.13 -11.82
N TRP A 246 1.77 19.99 -12.82
CA TRP A 246 0.47 20.54 -13.13
C TRP A 246 0.34 20.88 -14.62
N ARG A 247 -0.91 21.08 -15.04
CA ARG A 247 -1.26 21.61 -16.36
C ARG A 247 -1.88 22.97 -16.25
N ASP A 248 -1.52 23.85 -17.17
CA ASP A 248 -2.20 25.13 -17.34
C ASP A 248 -3.51 24.99 -18.12
N ALA A 249 -4.22 26.11 -18.28
CA ALA A 249 -5.49 26.17 -18.99
C ALA A 249 -5.39 25.76 -20.47
N ASN A 250 -4.18 25.73 -21.05
CA ASN A 250 -3.91 25.30 -22.42
C ASN A 250 -3.43 23.84 -22.48
N ASP A 251 -3.64 23.07 -21.40
CA ASP A 251 -3.18 21.68 -21.22
C ASP A 251 -1.65 21.52 -21.26
N GLN A 252 -0.86 22.59 -21.15
CA GLN A 252 0.60 22.49 -21.16
C GLN A 252 1.12 22.06 -19.80
N ARG A 253 2.03 21.08 -19.81
CA ARG A 253 2.65 20.57 -18.58
C ARG A 253 3.75 21.50 -18.08
N ALA A 254 3.71 21.73 -16.78
CA ALA A 254 4.74 22.44 -16.05
C ALA A 254 4.95 21.79 -14.67
N TYR A 255 6.06 22.14 -14.03
CA TYR A 255 6.24 21.85 -12.61
C TYR A 255 6.79 23.07 -11.89
N SER A 256 6.54 23.14 -10.59
CA SER A 256 7.09 24.17 -9.72
C SER A 256 7.51 23.56 -8.40
N ASP A 257 8.63 24.04 -7.87
CA ASP A 257 9.14 23.61 -6.57
C ASP A 257 8.73 24.65 -5.51
N TRP A 258 8.39 24.20 -4.30
CA TRP A 258 8.20 25.09 -3.16
C TRP A 258 8.77 24.45 -1.89
N THR A 259 9.27 25.31 -1.00
CA THR A 259 9.77 24.89 0.32
C THR A 259 8.79 25.39 1.35
N MET A 260 8.34 24.49 2.24
CA MET A 260 7.52 24.90 3.36
C MET A 260 8.28 25.85 4.28
N THR A 261 7.56 26.81 4.85
CA THR A 261 8.07 27.68 5.90
C THR A 261 7.38 27.34 7.22
N PRO A 262 8.13 27.26 8.33
CA PRO A 262 7.52 27.10 9.65
C PRO A 262 6.55 28.26 9.92
N PRO A 263 5.29 27.99 10.34
CA PRO A 263 4.34 29.05 10.66
C PRO A 263 4.84 29.92 11.82
N ALA A 264 4.81 31.24 11.64
CA ALA A 264 5.27 32.19 12.67
C ALA A 264 4.35 32.25 13.91
N ALA A 265 3.07 31.93 13.74
CA ALA A 265 2.07 31.98 14.80
C ALA A 265 2.36 30.97 15.93
N ALA A 266 1.88 31.26 17.14
CA ALA A 266 1.95 30.33 18.27
C ALA A 266 1.22 29.02 17.97
N ALA A 267 1.70 27.90 18.54
CA ALA A 267 1.03 26.62 18.43
C ALA A 267 -0.30 26.66 19.20
N VAL A 268 -1.38 26.20 18.57
CA VAL A 268 -2.70 26.06 19.21
C VAL A 268 -3.06 24.57 19.37
N ALA A 269 -3.91 24.23 20.33
CA ALA A 269 -4.31 22.83 20.52
C ALA A 269 -5.14 22.33 19.34
N PHE A 270 -4.76 21.19 18.75
CA PHE A 270 -5.58 20.52 17.74
C PHE A 270 -6.81 19.93 18.42
N THR A 271 -7.98 20.56 18.25
CA THR A 271 -9.21 20.14 18.92
C THR A 271 -10.28 19.82 17.89
N PRO A 272 -10.67 18.54 17.71
CA PRO A 272 -11.79 18.20 16.85
C PRO A 272 -13.12 18.64 17.48
N GLU A 273 -14.03 19.11 16.65
CA GLU A 273 -15.41 19.41 17.03
C GLU A 273 -16.25 18.13 16.91
N TRP A 274 -16.89 17.71 18.00
CA TRP A 274 -17.74 16.51 18.00
C TRP A 274 -19.15 16.83 17.53
N LEU A 275 -19.56 16.22 16.42
CA LEU A 275 -20.90 16.33 15.84
C LEU A 275 -21.79 15.18 16.33
N PRO A 276 -23.13 15.29 16.28
CA PRO A 276 -24.03 14.19 16.66
C PRO A 276 -23.76 12.89 15.89
N ASP A 277 -23.46 13.01 14.60
CA ASP A 277 -23.23 11.94 13.63
C ASP A 277 -21.75 11.76 13.25
N GLY A 278 -20.83 12.45 13.92
CA GLY A 278 -19.40 12.36 13.59
C GLY A 278 -18.51 13.41 14.24
N PHE A 279 -17.57 13.98 13.48
CA PHE A 279 -16.68 15.05 13.92
C PHE A 279 -16.22 15.95 12.78
N ALA A 280 -15.79 17.17 13.12
CA ALA A 280 -15.10 18.09 12.23
C ALA A 280 -13.69 18.41 12.77
N LEU A 281 -12.76 18.60 11.85
CA LEU A 281 -11.37 18.92 12.13
C LEU A 281 -11.14 20.42 11.92
N PRO A 282 -10.28 21.06 12.71
CA PRO A 282 -9.98 22.49 12.55
C PRO A 282 -9.31 22.81 11.20
N VAL A 283 -8.70 21.80 10.57
CA VAL A 283 -8.03 21.88 9.28
C VAL A 283 -8.24 20.60 8.48
N ARG A 284 -8.00 20.66 7.18
CA ARG A 284 -8.04 19.49 6.31
C ARG A 284 -6.83 18.59 6.54
N VAL A 285 -7.09 17.32 6.83
CA VAL A 285 -6.07 16.29 7.09
C VAL A 285 -6.20 15.17 6.06
N PRO A 286 -5.11 14.54 5.62
CA PRO A 286 -5.20 13.38 4.74
C PRO A 286 -6.07 12.26 5.32
N SER A 287 -7.00 11.74 4.52
CA SER A 287 -7.92 10.66 4.94
C SER A 287 -7.21 9.40 5.43
N SER A 288 -6.06 9.09 4.83
CA SER A 288 -5.12 8.06 5.28
C SER A 288 -4.65 8.25 6.71
N MET A 289 -4.59 9.47 7.24
CA MET A 289 -4.13 9.74 8.60
C MET A 289 -5.26 9.66 9.64
N ILE A 290 -6.52 9.64 9.21
CA ILE A 290 -7.65 9.69 10.13
C ILE A 290 -8.19 8.28 10.37
N THR A 291 -8.28 7.92 11.65
CA THR A 291 -9.05 6.76 12.12
C THR A 291 -10.21 7.24 12.99
N TYR A 292 -11.25 6.44 13.07
CA TYR A 292 -12.36 6.67 13.98
C TYR A 292 -12.76 5.37 14.65
N ALA A 293 -13.25 5.47 15.88
CA ALA A 293 -13.61 4.35 16.71
C ALA A 293 -15.02 4.51 17.29
N TRP A 294 -15.66 3.37 17.57
CA TRP A 294 -16.96 3.29 18.23
C TRP A 294 -17.02 2.06 19.13
N MET A 295 -17.86 2.13 20.16
CA MET A 295 -18.11 1.00 21.06
C MET A 295 -19.28 0.19 20.52
N ARG A 296 -19.10 -1.13 20.35
CA ARG A 296 -20.20 -2.06 20.10
C ARG A 296 -21.00 -2.33 21.37
N GLU A 297 -22.23 -2.85 21.23
CA GLU A 297 -23.08 -3.25 22.35
C GLU A 297 -22.41 -4.26 23.30
N ASN A 298 -21.54 -5.13 22.78
CA ASN A 298 -20.77 -6.10 23.58
C ASN A 298 -19.57 -5.49 24.32
N GLY A 299 -19.42 -4.17 24.33
CA GLY A 299 -18.33 -3.46 25.01
C GLY A 299 -16.99 -3.50 24.28
N ARG A 300 -16.90 -4.08 23.07
CA ARG A 300 -15.66 -4.04 22.27
C ARG A 300 -15.58 -2.74 21.47
N GLU A 301 -14.39 -2.15 21.45
CA GLU A 301 -14.07 -1.02 20.59
C GLU A 301 -13.70 -1.51 19.18
N ASP A 302 -14.41 -1.00 18.19
CA ASP A 302 -14.07 -1.14 16.79
C ASP A 302 -13.44 0.15 16.28
N SER A 303 -12.46 0.03 15.38
CA SER A 303 -11.86 1.17 14.71
C SER A 303 -11.76 0.93 13.19
N ARG A 304 -11.85 2.02 12.41
CA ARG A 304 -11.66 2.00 10.95
C ARG A 304 -10.91 3.23 10.49
N GLY A 305 -10.31 3.15 9.29
CA GLY A 305 -9.75 4.31 8.60
C GLY A 305 -10.84 5.14 7.93
N ALA A 306 -10.64 6.45 7.81
CA ALA A 306 -11.55 7.31 7.05
C ALA A 306 -11.61 6.95 5.55
N LEU A 307 -10.55 6.35 5.01
CA LEU A 307 -10.51 5.77 3.67
C LEU A 307 -11.55 4.66 3.45
N ASP A 308 -11.84 3.86 4.49
CA ASP A 308 -12.70 2.68 4.38
C ASP A 308 -14.20 3.01 4.19
N GLN A 309 -14.59 4.27 4.39
CA GLN A 309 -15.98 4.72 4.22
C GLN A 309 -16.35 5.04 2.77
N ARG A 310 -15.39 5.03 1.83
CA ARG A 310 -15.66 5.48 0.46
C ARG A 310 -15.77 4.31 -0.52
N PRO A 311 -16.92 4.16 -1.20
CA PRO A 311 -17.02 3.26 -2.33
C PRO A 311 -16.24 3.85 -3.51
N GLY A 312 -15.23 3.13 -3.99
CA GLY A 312 -14.47 3.47 -5.21
C GLY A 312 -12.97 3.60 -5.01
N VAL A 313 -12.21 3.23 -6.05
CA VAL A 313 -10.75 3.37 -6.10
C VAL A 313 -10.43 4.81 -6.50
N SER A 314 -10.30 5.71 -5.53
CA SER A 314 -9.67 7.02 -5.80
C SER A 314 -8.16 6.85 -5.72
N THR A 315 -7.44 7.34 -6.72
CA THR A 315 -5.97 7.28 -6.77
C THR A 315 -5.30 8.45 -6.05
N SER A 316 -6.03 9.52 -5.70
CA SER A 316 -5.50 10.72 -5.06
C SER A 316 -5.73 10.73 -3.54
N SER A 317 -4.82 11.34 -2.78
CA SER A 317 -5.03 11.57 -1.35
C SER A 317 -6.14 12.59 -1.13
N VAL A 318 -7.30 12.14 -0.66
CA VAL A 318 -8.41 13.06 -0.40
C VAL A 318 -8.35 13.59 1.02
N CYS A 319 -8.67 14.87 1.18
CA CYS A 319 -8.78 15.50 2.49
C CYS A 319 -10.03 15.09 3.26
N VAL A 320 -9.90 15.03 4.58
CA VAL A 320 -10.99 14.98 5.55
C VAL A 320 -10.97 16.32 6.28
N GLN A 321 -12.09 17.04 6.21
CA GLN A 321 -12.39 18.16 7.12
C GLN A 321 -13.53 17.79 8.06
N THR A 322 -14.48 17.01 7.56
CA THR A 322 -15.63 16.54 8.32
C THR A 322 -15.84 15.07 7.98
N LEU A 323 -16.09 14.25 8.99
CA LEU A 323 -16.47 12.87 8.84
C LEU A 323 -17.80 12.67 9.56
N ARG A 324 -18.80 12.19 8.82
CA ARG A 324 -20.14 11.90 9.32
C ARG A 324 -20.53 10.50 8.89
N ARG A 325 -21.27 9.80 9.74
CA ARG A 325 -21.84 8.49 9.43
C ARG A 325 -23.25 8.37 9.98
N PRO A 326 -24.14 7.59 9.33
CA PRO A 326 -25.43 7.26 9.90
C PRO A 326 -25.24 6.58 11.26
N VAL A 327 -26.03 7.00 12.26
CA VAL A 327 -26.05 6.36 13.57
C VAL A 327 -27.14 5.29 13.54
N THR A 328 -26.74 4.02 13.69
CA THR A 328 -27.63 2.86 13.74
C THR A 328 -27.25 1.96 14.91
N ALA A 329 -28.07 0.95 15.24
CA ALA A 329 -27.73 -0.02 16.28
C ALA A 329 -26.40 -0.76 15.99
N GLU A 330 -26.16 -1.11 14.72
CA GLU A 330 -24.92 -1.76 14.29
C GLU A 330 -23.73 -0.80 14.16
N GLN A 331 -24.01 0.51 13.95
CA GLN A 331 -23.02 1.57 13.81
C GLN A 331 -23.34 2.71 14.76
N PRO A 332 -23.06 2.55 16.06
CA PRO A 332 -23.40 3.54 17.07
C PRO A 332 -22.58 4.82 16.92
N GLN A 333 -22.78 5.79 17.79
CA GLN A 333 -22.07 7.06 17.72
C GLN A 333 -20.53 6.87 17.79
N ILE A 334 -19.79 7.68 17.03
CA ILE A 334 -18.33 7.69 17.08
C ILE A 334 -17.89 8.12 18.49
N SER A 335 -17.14 7.25 19.17
CA SER A 335 -16.64 7.48 20.54
C SER A 335 -15.22 8.06 20.56
N GLY A 336 -14.47 7.93 19.45
CA GLY A 336 -13.11 8.46 19.36
C GLY A 336 -12.63 8.66 17.92
N MET A 337 -11.60 9.48 17.78
CA MET A 337 -10.88 9.69 16.52
C MET A 337 -9.38 9.63 16.77
N GLY A 338 -8.64 9.15 15.78
CA GLY A 338 -7.19 9.09 15.81
C GLY A 338 -6.59 9.84 14.63
N VAL A 339 -5.44 10.47 14.87
CA VAL A 339 -4.54 10.95 13.83
C VAL A 339 -3.30 10.08 13.86
N ARG A 340 -2.94 9.45 12.74
CA ARG A 340 -1.69 8.70 12.58
C ARG A 340 -0.75 9.45 11.64
N LEU A 341 0.48 9.68 12.06
CA LEU A 341 1.49 10.41 11.28
C LEU A 341 2.77 9.60 11.16
N TRP A 342 3.22 9.37 9.92
CA TRP A 342 4.46 8.63 9.66
C TRP A 342 5.63 9.58 9.60
N ARG A 343 6.66 9.30 10.39
CA ARG A 343 7.91 10.03 10.41
C ARG A 343 8.97 9.28 9.61
N PHE A 344 9.24 9.73 8.38
CA PHE A 344 10.26 9.10 7.53
C PHE A 344 11.69 9.29 8.05
N ASP A 345 11.96 10.33 8.84
CA ASP A 345 13.28 10.61 9.38
C ASP A 345 13.66 9.59 10.47
N THR A 346 12.70 9.23 11.33
CA THR A 346 12.87 8.27 12.44
C THR A 346 12.31 6.88 12.13
N GLN A 347 11.62 6.69 11.01
CA GLN A 347 10.91 5.46 10.63
C GLN A 347 9.89 5.02 11.70
N GLN A 348 9.16 5.98 12.27
CA GLN A 348 8.20 5.74 13.34
C GLN A 348 6.79 6.19 12.95
N MET A 349 5.80 5.43 13.44
CA MET A 349 4.39 5.76 13.31
C MET A 349 3.92 6.38 14.63
N LEU A 350 3.52 7.65 14.60
CA LEU A 350 3.00 8.36 15.75
C LEU A 350 1.47 8.40 15.70
N TYR A 351 0.85 8.46 16.88
CA TYR A 351 -0.60 8.46 17.04
C TYR A 351 -1.03 9.55 18.00
N ALA A 352 -2.14 10.21 17.70
CA ALA A 352 -2.85 11.08 18.62
C ALA A 352 -4.29 10.59 18.71
N LEU A 353 -4.80 10.38 19.92
CA LEU A 353 -6.17 9.91 20.15
C LEU A 353 -7.00 11.02 20.81
N PHE A 354 -8.21 11.21 20.29
CA PHE A 354 -9.20 12.13 20.83
C PHE A 354 -10.45 11.34 21.17
N ARG A 355 -10.92 11.47 22.41
CA ARG A 355 -12.16 10.84 22.87
C ARG A 355 -13.30 11.86 22.81
N ARG A 356 -14.48 11.39 22.43
CA ARG A 356 -15.69 12.20 22.58
C ARG A 356 -15.90 12.47 24.07
N PRO A 357 -16.14 13.73 24.49
CA PRO A 357 -16.51 14.02 25.87
C PRO A 357 -17.75 13.21 26.23
N VAL A 358 -17.69 12.46 27.33
CA VAL A 358 -18.88 11.85 27.90
C VAL A 358 -19.73 13.01 28.42
N ALA A 359 -20.98 13.12 27.97
CA ALA A 359 -21.89 14.11 28.52
C ALA A 359 -21.91 13.93 30.05
N ALA A 360 -21.63 15.01 30.79
CA ALA A 360 -21.75 14.97 32.23
C ALA A 360 -23.19 14.57 32.55
N VAL A 361 -23.36 13.40 33.17
CA VAL A 361 -24.64 13.01 33.75
C VAL A 361 -24.83 13.95 34.93
N THR A 362 -25.51 15.07 34.71
CA THR A 362 -26.09 15.87 35.79
C THR A 362 -27.16 14.99 36.43
N PHE A 363 -26.83 14.47 37.61
CA PHE A 363 -27.78 13.79 38.49
C PHE A 363 -28.78 14.77 39.09
#